data_AF-A0A418XYZ8-F1
#
_entry.id   AF-A0A418XYZ8-F1
#
_cell.length_a   1.000
_cell.length_b   1.000
_cell.length_c   1.000
_cell.angle_alpha   90.00
_cell.angle_beta   90.00
_cell.angle_gamma   90.00
#
_symmetry.space_group_name_H-M   'P 1'
#
loop_
_entity.id
_entity.type
_entity.pdbx_description
1 polymer ?
#
loop_
_entity_poly.entity_id
_entity_poly.type
_entity_poly.pdbx_seq_one_letter_code
_entity_poly.pdbx_strand_id
1 'polypeptide(L)'
;MLPKHGKIDCVACYSPGEKEAFPHALWKMRNDPGAWGGTNPEWLVLGFSKGSTQADYYDNGSFDEVAFAGMRPRLERILKHLGALEAGESLDAAIANPAGNVAFGSLIRCSVARQDESGKYQCSGPLIKKSFKEIPQVISTCTNRFLKEMPGSVNTVVMLGNDSGYIKHCQALIRDLFPEAFEKINDVAAKADGRLWVHVAHPSGANGHFEGWMESQSEASRKRKLVEEALGLFLADSANEESEPHQEPETFMPKMAAPPVSIDDVPTLNSPGVTVMPEKSDEKRQLYSRVKRGKKAGALLVPHRYKDGCYIVSMTRFEEDQIRVGTIEEVIAYIRKGYKLRMSDPEHPAGPSLISPGSIEFGE
;
A
#
# COMPACT_ATOMS: atom_id res chain seq x y z
N MET A 1 2.05 -2.03 26.63
CA MET A 1 2.28 -0.57 26.58
C MET A 1 3.49 -0.27 25.70
N LEU A 2 3.54 0.89 25.03
CA LEU A 2 4.73 1.31 24.30
C LEU A 2 5.87 1.69 25.26
N PRO A 3 7.15 1.47 24.89
CA PRO A 3 8.28 1.95 25.69
C PRO A 3 8.29 3.48 25.81
N LYS A 4 8.82 3.99 26.92
CA LYS A 4 9.06 5.43 27.08
C LYS A 4 10.12 5.90 26.10
N HIS A 5 10.05 7.18 25.74
CA HIS A 5 11.12 7.87 25.01
C HIS A 5 12.46 7.59 25.70
N GLY A 6 13.44 7.09 24.95
CA GLY A 6 14.77 6.76 25.45
C GLY A 6 15.30 5.40 25.00
N LYS A 7 16.51 5.09 25.48
CA LYS A 7 17.13 3.76 25.34
C LYS A 7 16.31 2.73 26.10
N ILE A 8 16.10 1.56 25.49
CA ILE A 8 15.33 0.46 26.10
C ILE A 8 16.32 -0.55 26.69
N ASP A 9 16.07 -0.99 27.92
CA ASP A 9 16.81 -2.11 28.50
C ASP A 9 16.14 -3.44 28.09
N CYS A 10 16.51 -3.95 26.91
CA CYS A 10 15.98 -5.20 26.37
C CYS A 10 17.13 -6.14 25.97
N VAL A 11 17.12 -7.34 26.55
CA VAL A 11 18.10 -8.40 26.27
C VAL A 11 17.46 -9.68 25.72
N ALA A 12 16.19 -9.62 25.30
CA ALA A 12 15.39 -10.81 24.97
C ALA A 12 15.97 -11.71 23.87
N CYS A 13 16.78 -11.15 22.96
CA CYS A 13 17.41 -11.88 21.86
C CYS A 13 18.92 -12.12 22.08
N TYR A 14 19.43 -11.84 23.28
CA TYR A 14 20.87 -11.84 23.58
C TYR A 14 21.18 -12.76 24.76
N SER A 15 22.36 -13.37 24.72
CA SER A 15 22.91 -14.02 25.91
C SER A 15 23.23 -12.98 26.99
N PRO A 16 23.20 -13.35 28.28
CA PRO A 16 23.51 -12.42 29.36
C PRO A 16 24.87 -11.73 29.17
N GLY A 17 24.88 -10.40 29.19
CA GLY A 17 26.09 -9.58 29.04
C GLY A 17 26.53 -9.30 27.60
N GLU A 18 25.92 -9.93 26.59
CA GLU A 18 26.28 -9.74 25.19
C GLU A 18 25.68 -8.47 24.59
N LYS A 19 26.49 -7.73 23.83
CA LYS A 19 26.06 -6.55 23.06
C LYS A 19 25.84 -6.85 21.58
N GLU A 20 26.32 -7.99 21.11
CA GLU A 20 26.13 -8.46 19.74
C GLU A 20 25.52 -9.87 19.74
N ALA A 21 24.80 -10.21 18.67
CA ALA A 21 24.26 -11.55 18.49
C ALA A 21 24.30 -11.96 17.01
N PHE A 22 24.41 -13.26 16.78
CA PHE A 22 24.44 -13.88 15.45
C PHE A 22 23.30 -14.90 15.35
N PRO A 23 22.05 -14.44 15.18
CA PRO A 23 20.87 -15.31 15.15
C PRO A 23 20.85 -16.28 13.96
N HIS A 24 21.73 -16.08 12.99
CA HIS A 24 21.92 -16.90 11.80
C HIS A 24 23.34 -16.64 11.26
N ALA A 25 23.93 -17.59 10.54
CA ALA A 25 25.31 -17.52 10.02
C ALA A 25 25.62 -16.29 9.12
N LEU A 26 24.58 -15.61 8.63
CA LEU A 26 24.68 -14.45 7.75
C LEU A 26 24.15 -13.17 8.39
N TRP A 27 23.70 -13.23 9.64
CA TRP A 27 23.04 -12.11 10.32
C TRP A 27 23.83 -11.70 11.54
N LYS A 28 23.97 -10.38 11.68
CA LYS A 28 24.56 -9.74 12.86
C LYS A 28 23.54 -8.78 13.45
N MET A 29 23.49 -8.73 14.79
CA MET A 29 22.68 -7.80 15.55
C MET A 29 23.54 -7.01 16.54
N ARG A 30 23.18 -5.75 16.80
CA ARG A 30 23.74 -4.91 17.88
C ARG A 30 22.64 -4.56 18.86
N ASN A 31 22.89 -4.72 20.16
CA ASN A 31 21.91 -4.44 21.21
C ASN A 31 21.83 -2.93 21.48
N ASP A 32 20.99 -2.24 20.73
CA ASP A 32 20.82 -0.79 20.78
C ASP A 32 19.34 -0.35 20.69
N PRO A 33 18.36 -1.01 21.34
CA PRO A 33 16.95 -0.71 21.15
C PRO A 33 16.57 0.67 21.70
N GLY A 34 15.72 1.40 20.96
CA GLY A 34 15.24 2.72 21.35
C GLY A 34 13.77 2.94 20.98
N ALA A 35 13.15 3.89 21.68
CA ALA A 35 11.86 4.47 21.34
C ALA A 35 11.95 6.00 21.43
N TRP A 36 11.23 6.69 20.56
CA TRP A 36 11.19 8.16 20.52
C TRP A 36 9.75 8.66 20.41
N GLY A 37 9.53 9.94 20.68
CA GLY A 37 8.22 10.56 20.69
C GLY A 37 7.29 10.12 21.83
N GLY A 38 5.99 10.22 21.57
CA GLY A 38 4.90 10.08 22.52
C GLY A 38 4.81 8.72 23.22
N THR A 39 4.40 8.74 24.49
CA THR A 39 4.13 7.51 25.26
C THR A 39 2.68 7.04 25.19
N ASN A 40 1.76 7.95 24.83
CA ASN A 40 0.34 7.67 24.57
C ASN A 40 -0.09 8.32 23.24
N PRO A 41 0.54 7.94 22.11
CA PRO A 41 0.34 8.59 20.82
C PRO A 41 -0.93 8.05 20.12
N GLU A 42 -1.45 8.79 19.14
CA GLU A 42 -2.40 8.28 18.16
C GLU A 42 -1.71 7.62 16.97
N TRP A 43 -0.49 8.07 16.64
CA TRP A 43 0.28 7.59 15.49
C TRP A 43 1.56 6.87 15.93
N LEU A 44 1.80 5.68 15.41
CA LEU A 44 3.04 4.94 15.61
C LEU A 44 3.76 4.73 14.28
N VAL A 45 4.98 5.27 14.14
CA VAL A 45 5.80 5.15 12.94
C VAL A 45 6.90 4.09 13.14
N LEU A 46 6.94 3.10 12.25
CA LEU A 46 7.84 1.96 12.31
C LEU A 46 8.72 1.86 11.06
N GLY A 47 10.03 2.01 11.23
CA GLY A 47 11.02 1.47 10.29
C GLY A 47 11.14 -0.06 10.41
N PHE A 48 12.00 -0.67 9.59
CA PHE A 48 12.29 -2.10 9.73
C PHE A 48 13.23 -2.38 10.92
N SER A 49 14.41 -1.77 10.91
CA SER A 49 15.40 -1.77 11.99
C SER A 49 16.27 -0.52 11.89
N LYS A 50 17.14 -0.30 12.87
CA LYS A 50 18.18 0.73 12.75
C LYS A 50 19.24 0.31 11.73
N GLY A 51 19.64 1.24 10.87
CA GLY A 51 20.73 1.06 9.91
C GLY A 51 22.11 1.25 10.53
N SER A 52 23.18 0.90 9.81
CA SER A 52 24.56 0.98 10.31
C SER A 52 24.96 2.37 10.81
N THR A 53 24.60 3.43 10.06
CA THR A 53 24.86 4.82 10.47
C THR A 53 24.15 5.18 11.78
N GLN A 54 22.92 4.70 11.98
CA GLN A 54 22.14 4.97 13.20
C GLN A 54 22.71 4.21 14.40
N ALA A 55 23.21 2.99 14.18
CA ALA A 55 23.85 2.20 15.22
C ALA A 55 25.09 2.89 15.80
N ASP A 56 25.87 3.58 14.95
CA ASP A 56 27.07 4.29 15.40
C ASP A 56 26.74 5.60 16.14
N TYR A 57 25.68 6.31 15.75
CA TYR A 57 25.15 7.46 16.51
C TYR A 57 24.60 7.05 17.87
N TYR A 58 24.04 5.85 18.01
CA TYR A 58 23.45 5.40 19.28
C TYR A 58 24.47 5.32 20.42
N ASP A 59 25.72 4.98 20.09
CA ASP A 59 26.81 4.84 21.06
C ASP A 59 27.46 6.18 21.41
N ASN A 60 27.49 7.14 20.47
CA ASN A 60 28.35 8.33 20.57
C ASN A 60 27.66 9.68 20.38
N GLY A 61 26.41 9.72 19.92
CA GLY A 61 25.67 10.94 19.57
C GLY A 61 24.51 11.26 20.52
N SER A 62 23.77 12.33 20.21
CA SER A 62 22.51 12.60 20.91
C SER A 62 21.49 11.53 20.57
N PHE A 63 20.76 11.04 21.57
CA PHE A 63 19.77 9.98 21.37
C PHE A 63 18.71 10.37 20.33
N ASP A 64 18.31 11.64 20.33
CA ASP A 64 17.31 12.19 19.41
C ASP A 64 17.82 12.36 17.99
N GLU A 65 19.12 12.24 17.73
CA GLU A 65 19.70 12.26 16.38
C GLU A 65 19.67 10.87 15.73
N VAL A 66 19.43 9.81 16.50
CA VAL A 66 19.48 8.43 16.01
C VAL A 66 18.29 8.08 15.12
N ALA A 67 17.06 8.44 15.52
CA ALA A 67 15.84 8.04 14.83
C ALA A 67 15.80 8.58 13.39
N PHE A 68 15.73 7.67 12.40
CA PHE A 68 15.62 8.01 10.97
C PHE A 68 16.67 9.03 10.46
N ALA A 69 17.89 9.00 11.03
CA ALA A 69 18.99 9.85 10.59
C ALA A 69 19.19 9.78 9.06
N GLY A 70 19.37 10.94 8.42
CA GLY A 70 19.58 11.05 6.97
C GLY A 70 18.34 10.87 6.08
N MET A 71 17.16 10.58 6.66
CA MET A 71 15.90 10.46 5.90
C MET A 71 14.75 11.30 6.46
N ARG A 72 15.02 12.14 7.47
CA ARG A 72 14.02 12.97 8.15
C ARG A 72 13.23 13.92 7.25
N PRO A 73 13.84 14.68 6.31
CA PRO A 73 13.06 15.61 5.49
C PRO A 73 11.99 14.93 4.63
N ARG A 74 12.29 13.72 4.14
CA ARG A 74 11.33 12.89 3.38
C ARG A 74 10.27 12.27 4.28
N LEU A 75 10.64 11.83 5.47
CA LEU A 75 9.68 11.30 6.43
C LEU A 75 8.72 12.39 6.93
N GLU A 76 9.20 13.60 7.19
CA GLU A 76 8.37 14.75 7.56
C GLU A 76 7.31 15.03 6.49
N ARG A 77 7.70 15.07 5.21
CA ARG A 77 6.76 15.23 4.09
C ARG A 77 5.67 14.16 4.08
N ILE A 78 6.02 12.89 4.33
CA ILE A 78 5.01 11.82 4.43
C ILE A 78 4.06 12.10 5.60
N LEU A 79 4.58 12.34 6.80
CA LEU A 79 3.75 12.42 8.00
C LEU A 79 2.84 13.66 7.99
N LYS A 80 3.31 14.79 7.46
CA LYS A 80 2.46 15.96 7.22
C LYS A 80 1.36 15.66 6.22
N HIS A 81 1.69 14.98 5.12
CA HIS A 81 0.71 14.60 4.10
C HIS A 81 -0.37 13.66 4.65
N LEU A 82 -0.03 12.76 5.57
CA LEU A 82 -0.99 11.84 6.19
C LEU A 82 -1.80 12.47 7.33
N GLY A 83 -1.49 13.71 7.74
CA GLY A 83 -2.10 14.36 8.91
C GLY A 83 -1.57 13.86 10.26
N ALA A 84 -0.44 13.15 10.27
CA ALA A 84 0.22 12.71 11.51
C ALA A 84 1.06 13.81 12.16
N LEU A 85 1.53 14.79 11.37
CA LEU A 85 2.21 15.99 11.84
C LEU A 85 1.49 17.23 11.32
N GLU A 86 1.42 18.25 12.17
CA GLU A 86 0.88 19.57 11.79
C GLU A 86 1.82 20.29 10.80
N ALA A 87 1.27 21.20 9.99
CA ALA A 87 2.05 21.90 8.95
C ALA A 87 3.30 22.64 9.50
N GLY A 88 3.18 23.21 10.69
CA GLY A 88 4.26 23.94 11.38
C GLY A 88 5.16 23.07 12.27
N GLU A 89 4.82 21.80 12.50
CA GLU A 89 5.61 20.90 13.34
C GLU A 89 6.76 20.30 12.52
N SER A 90 7.97 20.27 13.08
CA SER A 90 9.10 19.56 12.47
C SER A 90 9.17 18.12 12.98
N LEU A 91 9.68 17.21 12.14
CA LEU A 91 9.87 15.82 12.56
C LEU A 91 10.85 15.71 13.75
N ASP A 92 11.87 16.57 13.80
CA ASP A 92 12.82 16.60 14.91
C ASP A 92 12.13 16.94 16.24
N ALA A 93 11.23 17.93 16.24
CA ALA A 93 10.45 18.29 17.42
C ALA A 93 9.52 17.14 17.85
N ALA A 94 8.88 16.46 16.90
CA ALA A 94 8.02 15.31 17.20
C ALA A 94 8.81 14.13 17.80
N ILE A 95 10.00 13.82 17.27
CA ILE A 95 10.89 12.77 17.80
C ILE A 95 11.29 13.08 19.25
N ALA A 96 11.63 14.34 19.53
CA ALA A 96 12.10 14.79 20.84
C ALA A 96 10.96 15.05 21.86
N ASN A 97 9.69 14.87 21.50
CA ASN A 97 8.54 15.22 22.36
C ASN A 97 7.87 13.96 23.00
N PRO A 98 8.14 13.64 24.28
CA PRO A 98 7.54 12.48 24.96
C PRO A 98 6.04 12.61 25.24
N ALA A 99 5.51 13.82 25.14
CA ALA A 99 4.09 14.15 25.28
C ALA A 99 3.39 14.35 23.92
N GLY A 100 4.11 14.15 22.81
CA GLY A 100 3.59 14.34 21.47
C GLY A 100 2.61 13.24 21.02
N ASN A 101 1.89 13.51 19.93
CA ASN A 101 0.89 12.60 19.39
C ASN A 101 1.46 11.48 18.50
N VAL A 102 2.77 11.51 18.25
CA VAL A 102 3.46 10.55 17.38
C VAL A 102 4.57 9.85 18.16
N ALA A 103 4.61 8.52 18.05
CA ALA A 103 5.73 7.71 18.53
C ALA A 103 6.48 7.05 17.39
N PHE A 104 7.73 6.72 17.65
CA PHE A 104 8.67 6.26 16.64
C PHE A 104 9.44 5.02 17.10
N GLY A 105 9.68 4.12 16.16
CA GLY A 105 10.82 3.22 16.21
C GLY A 105 10.77 2.20 15.08
N SER A 106 10.86 0.91 15.38
CA SER A 106 11.05 -0.11 14.34
C SER A 106 10.44 -1.47 14.69
N LEU A 107 10.18 -2.25 13.63
CA LEU A 107 9.67 -3.62 13.73
C LEU A 107 10.63 -4.52 14.53
N ILE A 108 11.93 -4.40 14.26
CA ILE A 108 13.02 -4.91 15.11
C ILE A 108 13.68 -3.71 15.78
N ARG A 109 13.55 -3.59 17.11
CA ARG A 109 14.08 -2.45 17.88
C ARG A 109 15.59 -2.37 17.83
N CYS A 110 16.29 -3.49 17.78
CA CYS A 110 17.75 -3.56 17.65
C CYS A 110 18.20 -3.37 16.19
N SER A 111 19.45 -2.96 15.99
CA SER A 111 20.09 -2.94 14.69
C SER A 111 20.31 -4.37 14.20
N VAL A 112 19.92 -4.65 12.96
CA VAL A 112 20.20 -5.92 12.29
C VAL A 112 20.82 -5.66 10.92
N ALA A 113 21.79 -6.49 10.56
CA ALA A 113 22.43 -6.43 9.26
C ALA A 113 22.66 -7.85 8.74
N ARG A 114 22.47 -8.04 7.44
CA ARG A 114 22.74 -9.30 6.76
C ARG A 114 23.98 -9.15 5.89
N GLN A 115 24.82 -10.15 5.88
CA GLN A 115 25.95 -10.25 4.97
C GLN A 115 25.44 -10.39 3.52
N ASP A 116 25.98 -9.59 2.60
CA ASP A 116 25.79 -9.73 1.16
C ASP A 116 26.82 -10.70 0.55
N GLU A 117 26.77 -10.90 -0.77
CA GLU A 117 27.67 -11.80 -1.50
C GLU A 117 29.14 -11.35 -1.46
N SER A 118 29.40 -10.05 -1.22
CA SER A 118 30.75 -9.51 -1.05
C SER A 118 31.29 -9.65 0.38
N GLY A 119 30.49 -10.23 1.28
CA GLY A 119 30.87 -10.38 2.68
C GLY A 119 30.56 -9.15 3.55
N LYS A 120 29.92 -8.10 3.00
CA LYS A 120 29.62 -6.86 3.74
C LYS A 120 28.25 -6.94 4.41
N TYR A 121 28.19 -6.52 5.68
CA TYR A 121 26.94 -6.43 6.42
C TYR A 121 26.15 -5.18 6.04
N GLN A 122 24.89 -5.36 5.65
CA GLN A 122 24.00 -4.27 5.24
C GLN A 122 22.56 -4.49 5.72
N CYS A 123 21.84 -3.37 5.90
CA CYS A 123 20.40 -3.35 6.15
C CYS A 123 19.70 -2.69 4.94
N SER A 124 19.49 -3.45 3.87
CA SER A 124 18.88 -2.97 2.62
C SER A 124 17.61 -3.73 2.26
N GLY A 125 16.71 -3.11 1.48
CA GLY A 125 15.40 -3.66 1.10
C GLY A 125 15.41 -5.14 0.64
N PRO A 126 16.24 -5.53 -0.35
CA PRO A 126 16.33 -6.91 -0.80
C PRO A 126 16.80 -7.89 0.28
N LEU A 127 17.68 -7.46 1.17
CA LEU A 127 18.25 -8.30 2.23
C LEU A 127 17.29 -8.44 3.41
N ILE A 128 16.58 -7.36 3.78
CA ILE A 128 15.64 -7.40 4.92
C ILE A 128 14.48 -8.36 4.67
N LYS A 129 14.04 -8.57 3.42
CA LYS A 129 12.99 -9.57 3.13
C LYS A 129 13.39 -11.00 3.50
N LYS A 130 14.70 -11.30 3.47
CA LYS A 130 15.20 -12.62 3.88
C LYS A 130 15.04 -12.85 5.38
N SER A 131 14.94 -11.79 6.19
CA SER A 131 14.78 -11.92 7.65
C SER A 131 13.54 -12.69 8.07
N PHE A 132 12.43 -12.55 7.33
CA PHE A 132 11.18 -13.26 7.58
C PHE A 132 11.30 -14.78 7.44
N LYS A 133 12.36 -15.27 6.78
CA LYS A 133 12.68 -16.69 6.64
C LYS A 133 13.89 -17.11 7.46
N GLU A 134 14.94 -16.28 7.49
CA GLU A 134 16.24 -16.63 8.06
C GLU A 134 16.35 -16.32 9.56
N ILE A 135 15.64 -15.30 10.05
CA ILE A 135 15.61 -14.90 11.47
C ILE A 135 14.19 -14.55 11.99
N PRO A 136 13.14 -15.33 11.66
CA PRO A 136 11.76 -15.04 12.06
C PRO A 136 11.58 -14.93 13.57
N GLN A 137 12.37 -15.68 14.35
CA GLN A 137 12.38 -15.65 15.81
C GLN A 137 12.75 -14.28 16.39
N VAL A 138 13.61 -13.51 15.71
CA VAL A 138 14.00 -12.16 16.16
C VAL A 138 12.84 -11.20 15.94
N ILE A 139 12.20 -11.29 14.77
CA ILE A 139 11.04 -10.47 14.42
C ILE A 139 9.90 -10.78 15.40
N SER A 140 9.54 -12.06 15.57
CA SER A 140 8.44 -12.47 16.44
C SER A 140 8.67 -12.06 17.90
N THR A 141 9.89 -12.24 18.42
CA THR A 141 10.22 -11.83 19.79
C THR A 141 10.04 -10.32 19.97
N CYS A 142 10.53 -9.52 19.01
CA CYS A 142 10.45 -8.07 19.10
C CYS A 142 9.01 -7.56 18.97
N THR A 143 8.27 -8.06 17.99
CA THR A 143 6.88 -7.62 17.76
C THR A 143 5.92 -8.10 18.84
N ASN A 144 6.07 -9.33 19.35
CA ASN A 144 5.29 -9.78 20.50
C ASN A 144 5.54 -8.90 21.72
N ARG A 145 6.78 -8.48 21.96
CA ARG A 145 7.12 -7.66 23.13
C ARG A 145 6.63 -6.22 23.02
N PHE A 146 6.71 -5.62 21.83
CA PHE A 146 6.50 -4.16 21.69
C PHE A 146 5.23 -3.76 20.94
N LEU A 147 4.62 -4.69 20.18
CA LEU A 147 3.47 -4.38 19.32
C LEU A 147 2.23 -5.21 19.66
N LYS A 148 2.34 -6.34 20.36
CA LYS A 148 1.17 -7.15 20.75
C LYS A 148 0.24 -6.42 21.71
N GLU A 149 0.80 -5.63 22.62
CA GLU A 149 0.05 -4.82 23.58
C GLU A 149 0.41 -3.34 23.43
N MET A 150 -0.32 -2.66 22.55
CA MET A 150 -0.19 -1.21 22.38
C MET A 150 -1.25 -0.47 23.20
N PRO A 151 -1.01 0.80 23.59
CA PRO A 151 -2.02 1.66 24.16
C PRO A 151 -3.27 1.73 23.27
N GLY A 152 -4.45 1.89 23.89
CA GLY A 152 -5.70 2.09 23.16
C GLY A 152 -5.74 3.41 22.39
N SER A 153 -4.87 4.37 22.73
CA SER A 153 -4.75 5.65 22.01
C SER A 153 -4.22 5.48 20.59
N VAL A 154 -3.41 4.44 20.33
CA VAL A 154 -2.79 4.23 19.02
C VAL A 154 -3.89 3.82 18.05
N ASN A 155 -4.20 4.68 17.08
CA ASN A 155 -5.21 4.45 16.07
C ASN A 155 -4.60 4.03 14.73
N THR A 156 -3.41 4.56 14.41
CA THR A 156 -2.73 4.33 13.14
C THR A 156 -1.27 3.91 13.33
N VAL A 157 -0.87 2.81 12.69
CA VAL A 157 0.51 2.35 12.59
C VAL A 157 1.02 2.53 11.17
N VAL A 158 2.04 3.39 11.00
CA VAL A 158 2.68 3.68 9.72
C VAL A 158 3.95 2.84 9.60
N MET A 159 4.00 1.94 8.62
CA MET A 159 5.17 1.11 8.35
C MET A 159 5.93 1.62 7.12
N LEU A 160 7.22 1.92 7.31
CA LEU A 160 8.07 2.48 6.27
C LEU A 160 8.55 1.37 5.32
N GLY A 161 8.09 1.42 4.09
CA GLY A 161 8.41 0.44 3.05
C GLY A 161 7.13 -0.10 2.40
N ASN A 162 7.03 0.10 1.09
CA ASN A 162 5.85 -0.26 0.30
C ASN A 162 6.16 -1.26 -0.82
N ASP A 163 7.28 -1.99 -0.76
CA ASP A 163 7.54 -3.12 -1.65
C ASP A 163 6.47 -4.21 -1.43
N SER A 164 5.87 -4.74 -2.50
CA SER A 164 4.75 -5.68 -2.36
C SER A 164 5.15 -6.97 -1.64
N GLY A 165 6.40 -7.44 -1.79
CA GLY A 165 6.89 -8.61 -1.05
C GLY A 165 7.05 -8.31 0.44
N TYR A 166 7.61 -7.14 0.77
CA TYR A 166 7.72 -6.68 2.15
C TYR A 166 6.35 -6.52 2.82
N ILE A 167 5.38 -5.90 2.13
CA ILE A 167 4.01 -5.75 2.63
C ILE A 167 3.38 -7.11 2.92
N LYS A 168 3.47 -8.08 1.98
CA LYS A 168 2.92 -9.42 2.18
C LYS A 168 3.46 -10.08 3.45
N HIS A 169 4.76 -9.95 3.72
CA HIS A 169 5.38 -10.50 4.94
C HIS A 169 4.92 -9.77 6.21
N CYS A 170 4.84 -8.44 6.19
CA CYS A 170 4.35 -7.67 7.33
C CYS A 170 2.87 -7.93 7.62
N GLN A 171 2.01 -8.02 6.60
CA GLN A 171 0.59 -8.37 6.78
C GLN A 171 0.43 -9.79 7.35
N ALA A 172 1.24 -10.75 6.92
CA ALA A 172 1.26 -12.08 7.53
C ALA A 172 1.64 -12.02 9.02
N LEU A 173 2.68 -11.26 9.36
CA LEU A 173 3.10 -11.05 10.75
C LEU A 173 2.02 -10.38 11.60
N ILE A 174 1.34 -9.35 11.08
CA ILE A 174 0.24 -8.68 11.79
C ILE A 174 -0.93 -9.64 12.01
N ARG A 175 -1.28 -10.45 11.00
CA ARG A 175 -2.28 -11.50 11.13
C ARG A 175 -1.92 -12.52 12.20
N ASP A 176 -0.64 -12.91 12.28
CA ASP A 176 -0.18 -13.86 13.30
C ASP A 176 -0.20 -13.24 14.72
N LEU A 177 0.04 -11.93 14.84
CA LEU A 177 -0.09 -11.20 16.12
C LEU A 177 -1.55 -11.09 16.56
N PHE A 178 -2.48 -10.92 15.62
CA PHE A 178 -3.88 -10.60 15.86
C PHE A 178 -4.84 -11.43 14.97
N PRO A 179 -4.87 -12.77 15.11
CA PRO A 179 -5.56 -13.64 14.17
C PRO A 179 -7.06 -13.36 14.05
N GLU A 180 -7.73 -13.09 15.18
CA GLU A 180 -9.18 -12.87 15.23
C GLU A 180 -9.60 -11.46 14.81
N ALA A 181 -8.66 -10.50 14.81
CA ALA A 181 -8.95 -9.09 14.54
C ALA A 181 -8.38 -8.60 13.21
N PHE A 182 -7.66 -9.46 12.47
CA PHE A 182 -7.00 -9.08 11.23
C PHE A 182 -7.98 -9.03 10.05
N GLU A 183 -7.98 -7.89 9.37
CA GLU A 183 -8.76 -7.66 8.16
C GLU A 183 -7.87 -6.93 7.14
N LYS A 184 -7.71 -7.51 5.94
CA LYS A 184 -7.03 -6.81 4.85
C LYS A 184 -7.99 -5.79 4.23
N ILE A 185 -7.63 -4.51 4.26
CA ILE A 185 -8.41 -3.42 3.63
C ILE A 185 -8.06 -3.33 2.15
N ASN A 186 -6.76 -3.20 1.83
CA ASN A 186 -6.27 -3.12 0.47
C ASN A 186 -4.80 -3.58 0.39
N ASP A 187 -4.13 -3.32 -0.74
CA ASP A 187 -2.75 -3.79 -0.98
C ASP A 187 -1.68 -3.16 -0.06
N VAL A 188 -2.00 -2.08 0.64
CA VAL A 188 -1.06 -1.34 1.51
C VAL A 188 -1.63 -1.09 2.91
N ALA A 189 -2.87 -1.49 3.17
CA ALA A 189 -3.55 -1.24 4.44
C ALA A 189 -4.25 -2.51 4.97
N ALA A 190 -4.23 -2.66 6.29
CA ALA A 190 -4.97 -3.67 7.03
C ALA A 190 -5.48 -3.09 8.35
N LYS A 191 -6.58 -3.65 8.88
CA LYS A 191 -7.05 -3.39 10.24
C LYS A 191 -6.66 -4.57 11.12
N ALA A 192 -6.16 -4.30 12.32
CA ALA A 192 -5.88 -5.32 13.32
C ALA A 192 -5.86 -4.71 14.72
N ASP A 193 -6.46 -5.42 15.68
CA ASP A 193 -6.58 -5.01 17.08
C ASP A 193 -7.16 -3.59 17.24
N GLY A 194 -8.20 -3.29 16.46
CA GLY A 194 -8.86 -1.98 16.44
C GLY A 194 -8.11 -0.86 15.71
N ARG A 195 -6.92 -1.13 15.15
CA ARG A 195 -6.02 -0.11 14.57
C ARG A 195 -5.86 -0.27 13.08
N LEU A 196 -5.61 0.84 12.40
CA LEU A 196 -5.24 0.87 11.00
C LEU A 196 -3.72 0.72 10.84
N TRP A 197 -3.29 -0.22 10.02
CA TRP A 197 -1.88 -0.46 9.69
C TRP A 197 -1.66 -0.11 8.22
N VAL A 198 -0.83 0.89 7.92
CA VAL A 198 -0.58 1.39 6.57
C VAL A 198 0.89 1.30 6.17
N HIS A 199 1.15 1.03 4.90
CA HIS A 199 2.48 0.99 4.31
C HIS A 199 2.74 2.19 3.40
N VAL A 200 3.80 2.93 3.70
CA VAL A 200 4.20 4.13 2.95
C VAL A 200 5.52 3.92 2.22
N ALA A 201 5.85 4.81 1.27
CA ALA A 201 7.17 4.79 0.65
C ALA A 201 8.28 4.91 1.70
N HIS A 202 9.37 4.17 1.50
CA HIS A 202 10.53 4.30 2.38
C HIS A 202 11.22 5.66 2.13
N PRO A 203 11.52 6.47 3.17
CA PRO A 203 11.99 7.85 2.99
C PRO A 203 13.48 7.97 2.67
N SER A 204 14.23 6.87 2.57
CA SER A 204 15.67 6.90 2.22
C SER A 204 15.95 7.69 0.93
N GLY A 205 17.06 8.43 0.91
CA GLY A 205 17.59 9.09 -0.28
C GLY A 205 17.76 8.15 -1.47
N ALA A 206 18.10 6.88 -1.23
CA ALA A 206 18.27 5.85 -2.26
C ALA A 206 16.96 5.38 -2.91
N ASN A 207 15.79 5.77 -2.38
CA ASN A 207 14.52 5.46 -2.99
C ASN A 207 14.22 6.42 -4.15
N GLY A 208 14.56 6.01 -5.37
CA GLY A 208 14.29 6.78 -6.59
C GLY A 208 12.81 6.95 -6.95
N HIS A 209 11.90 6.24 -6.27
CA HIS A 209 10.45 6.33 -6.51
C HIS A 209 9.73 7.22 -5.48
N PHE A 210 10.46 7.83 -4.55
CA PHE A 210 9.86 8.64 -3.47
C PHE A 210 9.05 9.82 -4.01
N GLU A 211 9.61 10.63 -4.90
CA GLU A 211 8.89 11.79 -5.47
C GLU A 211 7.68 11.32 -6.31
N GLY A 212 7.83 10.19 -7.02
CA GLY A 212 6.70 9.56 -7.70
C GLY A 212 5.56 9.19 -6.75
N TRP A 213 5.89 8.69 -5.56
CA TRP A 213 4.90 8.42 -4.52
C TRP A 213 4.26 9.71 -3.99
N MET A 214 5.02 10.80 -3.80
CA MET A 214 4.52 12.08 -3.24
C MET A 214 3.73 12.95 -4.23
N GLU A 215 4.11 13.04 -5.51
CA GLU A 215 3.68 14.17 -6.36
C GLU A 215 2.95 13.77 -7.64
N SER A 216 3.03 12.51 -8.07
CA SER A 216 2.68 12.16 -9.46
C SER A 216 1.37 11.37 -9.61
N GLN A 217 0.91 11.15 -10.84
CA GLN A 217 -0.05 10.09 -11.19
C GLN A 217 0.66 8.78 -11.62
N SER A 218 1.81 8.45 -11.01
CA SER A 218 2.54 7.22 -11.32
C SER A 218 2.01 6.00 -10.55
N GLU A 219 2.47 4.81 -10.95
CA GLU A 219 2.27 3.56 -10.17
C GLU A 219 2.67 3.70 -8.69
N ALA A 220 3.68 4.54 -8.38
CA ALA A 220 4.09 4.77 -7.01
C ALA A 220 3.01 5.55 -6.23
N SER A 221 2.34 6.53 -6.83
CA SER A 221 1.28 7.27 -6.15
C SER A 221 -0.02 6.48 -6.00
N ARG A 222 -0.22 5.40 -6.77
CA ARG A 222 -1.36 4.49 -6.54
C ARG A 222 -1.38 3.94 -5.12
N LYS A 223 -0.22 3.52 -4.62
CA LYS A 223 -0.08 3.05 -3.24
C LYS A 223 -0.31 4.17 -2.23
N ARG A 224 0.04 5.42 -2.55
CA ARG A 224 -0.31 6.58 -1.72
C ARG A 224 -1.83 6.75 -1.66
N LYS A 225 -2.53 6.72 -2.80
CA LYS A 225 -3.99 6.83 -2.87
C LYS A 225 -4.72 5.78 -2.05
N LEU A 226 -4.23 4.54 -2.07
CA LEU A 226 -4.79 3.46 -1.24
C LEU A 226 -4.56 3.69 0.27
N VAL A 227 -3.47 4.36 0.66
CA VAL A 227 -3.26 4.79 2.06
C VAL A 227 -4.22 5.94 2.40
N GLU A 228 -4.34 6.94 1.53
CA GLU A 228 -5.24 8.08 1.71
C GLU A 228 -6.71 7.65 1.82
N GLU A 229 -7.14 6.72 0.99
CA GLU A 229 -8.48 6.10 1.04
C GLU A 229 -8.70 5.36 2.37
N ALA A 230 -7.73 4.54 2.81
CA ALA A 230 -7.82 3.83 4.07
C ALA A 230 -7.85 4.75 5.29
N LEU A 231 -7.25 5.94 5.18
CA LEU A 231 -7.29 7.00 6.19
C LEU A 231 -8.54 7.88 6.10
N GLY A 232 -9.39 7.71 5.09
CA GLY A 232 -10.57 8.52 4.89
C GLY A 232 -10.29 9.95 4.42
N LEU A 233 -9.10 10.24 3.87
CA LEU A 233 -8.70 11.59 3.45
C LEU A 233 -9.47 12.11 2.21
N PHE A 234 -10.27 11.26 1.55
CA PHE A 234 -11.06 11.63 0.36
C PHE A 234 -12.58 11.46 0.52
N LEU A 235 -13.09 11.24 1.74
CA LEU A 235 -14.53 11.17 1.99
C LEU A 235 -15.06 12.53 2.46
N ALA A 236 -14.99 13.54 1.60
CA ALA A 236 -15.68 14.81 1.77
C ALA A 236 -15.82 15.55 0.43
N ASP A 237 -16.50 14.95 -0.56
CA ASP A 237 -16.92 15.69 -1.77
C ASP A 237 -18.22 15.14 -2.41
N SER A 238 -18.95 14.25 -1.73
CA SER A 238 -20.23 13.70 -2.22
C SER A 238 -21.44 14.06 -1.34
N ALA A 239 -21.31 15.08 -0.49
CA ALA A 239 -22.41 15.64 0.29
C ALA A 239 -22.52 17.16 0.07
N ASN A 240 -22.61 17.57 -1.20
CA ASN A 240 -23.13 18.87 -1.61
C ASN A 240 -23.83 18.66 -2.97
N GLU A 241 -24.83 17.78 -2.99
CA GLU A 241 -25.96 18.01 -3.88
C GLU A 241 -26.78 19.15 -3.28
N GLU A 242 -26.95 20.18 -4.10
CA GLU A 242 -27.63 21.42 -3.79
C GLU A 242 -29.02 21.17 -3.20
N SER A 243 -29.16 21.40 -1.90
CA SER A 243 -30.46 21.73 -1.33
C SER A 243 -30.78 23.17 -1.73
N GLU A 244 -31.66 23.32 -2.71
CA GLU A 244 -32.29 24.60 -3.04
C GLU A 244 -32.85 25.29 -1.78
N PRO A 245 -32.68 26.61 -1.61
CA PRO A 245 -33.36 27.32 -0.55
C PRO A 245 -34.81 27.63 -1.00
N HIS A 246 -35.74 26.93 -0.35
CA HIS A 246 -37.16 27.24 -0.30
C HIS A 246 -37.43 28.75 -0.12
N GLN A 247 -38.19 29.33 -1.04
CA GLN A 247 -39.01 30.52 -0.82
C GLN A 247 -40.47 30.06 -0.54
N GLU A 248 -40.99 30.39 0.64
CA GLU A 248 -42.43 30.58 0.88
C GLU A 248 -42.81 32.04 0.53
N PRO A 249 -44.09 32.44 0.30
CA PRO A 249 -45.36 31.81 0.73
C PRO A 249 -46.39 31.69 -0.43
N GLU A 250 -47.56 31.05 -0.34
CA GLU A 250 -48.76 31.41 0.44
C GLU A 250 -49.78 30.24 0.51
N THR A 251 -50.51 30.24 1.62
CA THR A 251 -51.80 29.60 1.96
C THR A 251 -52.72 29.16 0.82
N PHE A 252 -53.27 27.93 0.88
CA PHE A 252 -54.73 27.66 1.02
C PHE A 252 -54.99 26.17 1.33
N MET A 253 -56.10 25.92 2.03
CA MET A 253 -56.49 24.75 2.84
C MET A 253 -56.69 23.39 2.12
N PRO A 254 -56.78 22.26 2.88
CA PRO A 254 -56.72 20.90 2.35
C PRO A 254 -58.10 20.31 2.01
N LYS A 255 -58.13 19.33 1.08
CA LYS A 255 -59.26 18.42 0.94
C LYS A 255 -58.81 16.98 0.69
N MET A 256 -59.49 16.09 1.41
CA MET A 256 -59.18 14.68 1.64
C MET A 256 -59.54 13.72 0.50
N ALA A 257 -58.90 12.55 0.53
CA ALA A 257 -59.34 11.20 0.10
C ALA A 257 -59.68 11.01 -1.41
N ALA A 258 -59.46 9.88 -2.09
CA ALA A 258 -59.49 8.46 -1.74
C ALA A 258 -58.77 7.62 -2.85
N PRO A 259 -58.73 6.26 -2.81
CA PRO A 259 -57.58 5.45 -3.24
C PRO A 259 -57.82 4.65 -4.56
N PRO A 260 -57.11 3.51 -4.83
CA PRO A 260 -56.46 3.24 -6.11
C PRO A 260 -57.33 2.45 -7.11
N VAL A 261 -56.97 2.48 -8.40
CA VAL A 261 -57.51 1.53 -9.39
C VAL A 261 -56.36 0.93 -10.17
N SER A 262 -56.22 -0.38 -9.97
CA SER A 262 -55.50 -1.34 -10.82
C SER A 262 -56.45 -1.80 -11.91
N ILE A 263 -55.93 -2.19 -13.08
CA ILE A 263 -56.32 -3.40 -13.84
C ILE A 263 -55.45 -3.47 -15.11
N ASP A 264 -54.91 -4.67 -15.33
CA ASP A 264 -54.27 -5.18 -16.53
C ASP A 264 -55.14 -5.03 -17.79
N ASP A 265 -54.51 -4.89 -18.95
CA ASP A 265 -54.96 -5.63 -20.14
C ASP A 265 -53.83 -5.75 -21.18
N VAL A 266 -53.52 -7.01 -21.49
CA VAL A 266 -52.61 -7.50 -22.54
C VAL A 266 -53.42 -7.64 -23.83
N PRO A 267 -52.81 -7.46 -25.02
CA PRO A 267 -52.85 -8.59 -25.95
C PRO A 267 -51.51 -8.86 -26.64
N THR A 268 -51.11 -10.12 -26.53
CA THR A 268 -50.07 -10.83 -27.27
C THR A 268 -50.54 -11.15 -28.69
N LEU A 269 -49.66 -11.04 -29.68
CA LEU A 269 -49.80 -11.71 -30.98
C LEU A 269 -48.47 -12.37 -31.38
N ASN A 270 -48.55 -13.67 -31.60
CA ASN A 270 -47.46 -14.60 -31.87
C ASN A 270 -47.09 -14.66 -33.37
N SER A 271 -45.77 -14.61 -33.66
CA SER A 271 -44.95 -15.52 -34.50
C SER A 271 -45.28 -15.72 -36.00
N PRO A 272 -44.41 -16.36 -36.85
CA PRO A 272 -42.97 -16.68 -36.79
C PRO A 272 -42.18 -16.33 -38.09
N GLY A 273 -40.85 -16.48 -38.08
CA GLY A 273 -40.05 -16.56 -39.33
C GLY A 273 -38.54 -16.48 -39.13
N VAL A 274 -37.87 -17.63 -39.06
CA VAL A 274 -36.40 -17.78 -38.97
C VAL A 274 -35.74 -17.44 -40.31
N THR A 275 -34.72 -16.57 -40.34
CA THR A 275 -33.54 -16.72 -41.25
C THR A 275 -32.33 -15.92 -40.74
N VAL A 276 -31.25 -16.65 -40.43
CA VAL A 276 -29.79 -16.39 -40.54
C VAL A 276 -29.22 -14.94 -40.56
N MET A 277 -28.25 -14.71 -39.65
CA MET A 277 -27.26 -13.60 -39.47
C MET A 277 -26.53 -13.15 -40.77
N PRO A 278 -25.80 -11.99 -40.87
CA PRO A 278 -24.95 -11.38 -39.81
C PRO A 278 -24.76 -9.83 -39.76
N GLU A 279 -24.15 -9.37 -38.65
CA GLU A 279 -23.39 -8.08 -38.45
C GLU A 279 -24.19 -6.77 -38.65
N LYS A 280 -23.97 -5.62 -37.99
CA LYS A 280 -22.88 -5.03 -37.20
C LYS A 280 -23.43 -3.69 -36.66
N SER A 281 -23.12 -3.30 -35.42
CA SER A 281 -22.64 -1.96 -35.07
C SER A 281 -22.46 -1.84 -33.55
N ASP A 282 -21.44 -2.49 -33.00
CA ASP A 282 -20.84 -2.05 -31.75
C ASP A 282 -19.51 -1.39 -32.12
N GLU A 283 -19.46 -0.07 -32.00
CA GLU A 283 -18.27 0.75 -32.20
C GLU A 283 -17.21 0.32 -31.17
N LYS A 284 -16.20 -0.41 -31.66
CA LYS A 284 -15.12 -0.97 -30.86
C LYS A 284 -14.15 0.13 -30.45
N ARG A 285 -14.12 0.44 -29.15
CA ARG A 285 -12.93 1.04 -28.51
C ARG A 285 -11.77 0.05 -28.59
N GLN A 286 -10.96 0.14 -29.64
CA GLN A 286 -9.92 -0.85 -29.90
C GLN A 286 -8.67 -0.55 -29.07
N LEU A 287 -8.36 -1.38 -28.08
CA LEU A 287 -7.10 -1.28 -27.34
C LEU A 287 -5.92 -1.72 -28.22
N TYR A 288 -4.85 -0.92 -28.26
CA TYR A 288 -3.62 -1.31 -28.94
C TYR A 288 -2.36 -0.71 -28.30
N SER A 289 -1.18 -1.17 -28.70
CA SER A 289 0.11 -0.60 -28.30
C SER A 289 1.10 -0.70 -29.45
N ARG A 290 2.11 0.17 -29.49
CA ARG A 290 3.19 0.12 -30.49
C ARG A 290 4.53 -0.13 -29.83
N VAL A 291 5.30 -1.07 -30.38
CA VAL A 291 6.66 -1.36 -29.90
C VAL A 291 7.56 -0.16 -30.19
N LYS A 292 8.11 0.46 -29.14
CA LYS A 292 8.89 1.71 -29.27
C LYS A 292 10.37 1.51 -29.63
N ARG A 293 10.95 0.32 -29.41
CA ARG A 293 12.41 0.08 -29.53
C ARG A 293 12.71 -1.36 -29.98
N GLY A 294 13.88 -1.56 -30.60
CA GLY A 294 14.39 -2.88 -31.01
C GLY A 294 14.01 -3.27 -32.44
N LYS A 295 14.34 -4.52 -32.83
CA LYS A 295 14.14 -5.04 -34.20
C LYS A 295 12.68 -5.06 -34.69
N LYS A 296 11.73 -4.95 -33.76
CA LYS A 296 10.28 -4.90 -34.02
C LYS A 296 9.67 -3.51 -33.77
N ALA A 297 10.48 -2.45 -33.74
CA ALA A 297 9.95 -1.10 -33.54
C ALA A 297 8.87 -0.78 -34.59
N GLY A 298 7.75 -0.21 -34.14
CA GLY A 298 6.58 0.08 -34.96
C GLY A 298 5.51 -1.03 -35.00
N ALA A 299 5.83 -2.26 -34.56
CA ALA A 299 4.88 -3.36 -34.55
C ALA A 299 3.64 -3.06 -33.69
N LEU A 300 2.46 -3.40 -34.21
CA LEU A 300 1.17 -3.23 -33.54
C LEU A 300 0.91 -4.42 -32.62
N LEU A 301 0.64 -4.13 -31.35
CA LEU A 301 0.22 -5.12 -30.37
C LEU A 301 -1.26 -4.93 -30.05
N VAL A 302 -2.00 -6.04 -30.00
CA VAL A 302 -3.42 -6.08 -29.65
C VAL A 302 -3.64 -6.98 -28.42
N PRO A 303 -4.73 -6.82 -27.66
CA PRO A 303 -5.05 -7.68 -26.53
C PRO A 303 -4.97 -9.15 -26.92
N HIS A 304 -4.14 -9.93 -26.21
CA HIS A 304 -3.98 -11.34 -26.51
C HIS A 304 -5.17 -12.12 -25.94
N ARG A 305 -5.94 -12.74 -26.84
CA ARG A 305 -7.04 -13.63 -26.47
C ARG A 305 -6.52 -15.06 -26.40
N TYR A 306 -6.66 -15.68 -25.23
CA TYR A 306 -6.23 -17.06 -25.00
C TYR A 306 -7.26 -18.06 -25.54
N LYS A 307 -6.89 -19.35 -25.58
CA LYS A 307 -7.73 -20.43 -26.13
C LYS A 307 -9.09 -20.57 -25.43
N ASP A 308 -9.16 -20.17 -24.17
CA ASP A 308 -10.39 -20.15 -23.36
C ASP A 308 -11.25 -18.90 -23.61
N GLY A 309 -10.85 -18.03 -24.54
CA GLY A 309 -11.57 -16.82 -24.89
C GLY A 309 -11.29 -15.63 -23.98
N CYS A 310 -10.48 -15.79 -22.93
CA CYS A 310 -10.17 -14.74 -21.95
C CYS A 310 -8.96 -13.88 -22.37
N TYR A 311 -8.85 -12.72 -21.74
CA TYR A 311 -7.65 -11.88 -21.70
C TYR A 311 -6.94 -12.04 -20.35
N ILE A 312 -5.65 -11.73 -20.31
CA ILE A 312 -4.89 -11.73 -19.05
C ILE A 312 -4.41 -10.33 -18.73
N VAL A 313 -4.78 -9.88 -17.53
CA VAL A 313 -4.25 -8.67 -16.90
C VAL A 313 -3.43 -9.07 -15.67
N SER A 314 -2.35 -8.35 -15.38
CA SER A 314 -1.52 -8.63 -14.19
C SER A 314 -0.76 -7.40 -13.73
N MET A 315 -0.48 -7.32 -12.42
CA MET A 315 0.40 -6.31 -11.83
C MET A 315 1.88 -6.57 -12.15
N THR A 316 2.26 -7.85 -12.23
CA THR A 316 3.65 -8.28 -12.33
C THR A 316 3.83 -9.26 -13.49
N ARG A 317 5.07 -9.67 -13.74
CA ARG A 317 5.35 -10.73 -14.72
C ARG A 317 5.03 -12.14 -14.19
N PHE A 318 4.75 -12.28 -12.91
CA PHE A 318 4.56 -13.57 -12.25
C PHE A 318 3.16 -14.13 -12.52
N GLU A 319 3.07 -15.45 -12.59
CA GLU A 319 1.84 -16.16 -12.93
C GLU A 319 0.78 -16.06 -11.84
N GLU A 320 1.22 -16.07 -10.58
CA GLU A 320 0.37 -15.97 -9.38
C GLU A 320 -0.47 -14.68 -9.31
N ASP A 321 -0.03 -13.61 -9.99
CA ASP A 321 -0.71 -12.31 -10.01
C ASP A 321 -1.61 -12.13 -11.27
N GLN A 322 -1.74 -13.16 -12.12
CA GLN A 322 -2.53 -13.09 -13.34
C GLN A 322 -4.03 -13.23 -13.07
N ILE A 323 -4.80 -12.29 -13.60
CA ILE A 323 -6.26 -12.29 -13.56
C ILE A 323 -6.77 -12.52 -14.98
N ARG A 324 -7.64 -13.52 -15.14
CA ARG A 324 -8.36 -13.79 -16.39
C ARG A 324 -9.65 -12.98 -16.42
N VAL A 325 -9.89 -12.30 -17.52
CA VAL A 325 -11.08 -11.46 -17.74
C VAL A 325 -11.73 -11.82 -19.07
N GLY A 326 -13.05 -11.79 -19.14
CA GLY A 326 -13.81 -12.29 -20.29
C GLY A 326 -14.04 -11.23 -21.38
N THR A 327 -14.03 -9.95 -21.00
CA THR A 327 -14.43 -8.84 -21.88
C THR A 327 -13.37 -7.74 -21.98
N ILE A 328 -13.44 -6.92 -23.04
CA ILE A 328 -12.54 -5.77 -23.20
C ILE A 328 -12.88 -4.67 -22.18
N GLU A 329 -14.14 -4.55 -21.79
CA GLU A 329 -14.63 -3.60 -20.79
C GLU A 329 -14.00 -3.87 -19.43
N GLU A 330 -13.92 -5.15 -19.03
CA GLU A 330 -13.19 -5.56 -17.84
C GLU A 330 -11.69 -5.27 -17.97
N VAL A 331 -11.08 -5.57 -19.11
CA VAL A 331 -9.67 -5.21 -19.38
C VAL A 331 -9.45 -3.72 -19.16
N ILE A 332 -10.32 -2.86 -19.69
CA ILE A 332 -10.24 -1.40 -19.52
C ILE A 332 -10.36 -1.02 -18.04
N ALA A 333 -11.32 -1.61 -17.32
CA ALA A 333 -11.50 -1.37 -15.88
C ALA A 333 -10.24 -1.74 -15.09
N TYR A 334 -9.58 -2.85 -15.44
CA TYR A 334 -8.32 -3.27 -14.82
C TYR A 334 -7.13 -2.39 -15.23
N ILE A 335 -7.03 -1.96 -16.49
CA ILE A 335 -6.01 -1.01 -16.96
C ILE A 335 -6.12 0.31 -16.19
N ARG A 336 -7.34 0.83 -16.00
CA ARG A 336 -7.62 2.03 -15.18
C ARG A 336 -7.20 1.85 -13.71
N LYS A 337 -7.17 0.61 -13.21
CA LYS A 337 -6.66 0.23 -11.87
C LYS A 337 -5.13 -0.02 -11.84
N GLY A 338 -4.42 0.20 -12.96
CA GLY A 338 -2.97 0.04 -13.09
C GLY A 338 -2.50 -1.34 -13.56
N TYR A 339 -3.43 -2.27 -13.87
CA TYR A 339 -3.03 -3.59 -14.35
C TYR A 339 -2.44 -3.51 -15.76
N LYS A 340 -1.39 -4.29 -15.98
CA LYS A 340 -0.77 -4.46 -17.30
C LYS A 340 -1.54 -5.50 -18.09
N LEU A 341 -1.61 -5.33 -19.40
CA LEU A 341 -2.32 -6.24 -20.30
C LEU A 341 -1.32 -7.12 -21.05
N ARG A 342 -1.63 -8.42 -21.17
CA ARG A 342 -0.93 -9.30 -22.12
C ARG A 342 -1.39 -9.00 -23.54
N MET A 343 -0.47 -8.53 -24.38
CA MET A 343 -0.73 -8.17 -25.77
C MET A 343 0.22 -8.94 -26.69
N SER A 344 -0.26 -9.21 -27.91
CA SER A 344 0.49 -9.96 -28.91
C SER A 344 0.50 -9.23 -30.24
N ASP A 345 1.55 -9.49 -31.01
CA ASP A 345 1.67 -9.09 -32.41
C ASP A 345 0.87 -10.11 -33.24
N PRO A 346 -0.23 -9.69 -33.91
CA PRO A 346 -1.06 -10.60 -34.70
C PRO A 346 -0.36 -11.05 -35.99
N GLU A 347 0.60 -10.28 -36.51
CA GLU A 347 1.36 -10.62 -37.72
C GLU A 347 2.52 -11.56 -37.41
N HIS A 348 3.06 -11.49 -36.18
CA HIS A 348 4.15 -12.35 -35.73
C HIS A 348 3.86 -12.95 -34.36
N PRO A 349 3.00 -14.01 -34.29
CA PRO A 349 2.56 -14.60 -33.04
C PRO A 349 3.73 -15.23 -32.27
N ALA A 350 4.30 -14.44 -31.36
CA ALA A 350 5.23 -14.85 -30.33
C ALA A 350 4.51 -14.90 -28.96
N GLY A 351 5.22 -15.30 -27.91
CA GLY A 351 4.68 -15.25 -26.55
C GLY A 351 4.16 -13.85 -26.20
N PRO A 352 3.00 -13.73 -25.54
CA PRO A 352 2.37 -12.43 -25.27
C PRO A 352 3.23 -11.57 -24.34
N SER A 353 3.40 -10.31 -24.69
CA SER A 353 4.15 -9.33 -23.92
C SER A 353 3.26 -8.64 -22.89
N LEU A 354 3.82 -8.31 -21.72
CA LEU A 354 3.09 -7.60 -20.67
C LEU A 354 3.27 -6.09 -20.85
N ILE A 355 2.21 -5.39 -21.25
CA ILE A 355 2.24 -3.97 -21.62
C ILE A 355 1.65 -3.11 -20.50
N SER A 356 2.42 -2.12 -20.07
CA SER A 356 2.00 -1.19 -19.02
C SER A 356 0.89 -0.24 -19.50
N PRO A 357 -0.04 0.18 -18.63
CA PRO A 357 -1.15 1.09 -18.97
C PRO A 357 -0.74 2.32 -19.79
N GLY A 358 0.32 3.02 -19.39
CA GLY A 358 0.79 4.22 -20.10
C GLY A 358 1.42 3.96 -21.48
N SER A 359 1.43 2.72 -21.95
CA SER A 359 1.83 2.34 -23.32
C SER A 359 0.67 1.75 -24.12
N ILE A 360 -0.54 1.69 -23.55
CA ILE A 360 -1.75 1.21 -24.22
C ILE A 360 -2.54 2.44 -24.67
N GLU A 361 -2.93 2.43 -25.94
CA GLU A 361 -3.76 3.44 -26.58
C GLU A 361 -5.19 2.88 -26.73
N PHE A 362 -6.18 3.77 -26.58
CA PHE A 362 -7.59 3.47 -26.75
C PHE A 362 -8.01 4.03 -28.12
N GLY A 363 -8.36 3.16 -29.06
CA GLY A 363 -8.98 3.58 -30.31
C GLY A 363 -10.29 4.30 -30.01
N GLU A 364 -10.46 5.46 -30.66
CA GLU A 364 -11.71 6.24 -30.65
C GLU A 364 -12.85 5.50 -31.35
#